data_AF-A0A2P6TFF1-F1
#
_entry.id   AF-A0A2P6TFF1-F1
#
_cell.length_a   1.000
_cell.length_b   1.000
_cell.length_c   1.000
_cell.angle_alpha   90.00
_cell.angle_beta   90.00
_cell.angle_gamma   90.00
#
_symmetry.space_group_name_H-M   'P 1'
#
loop_
_entity.id
_entity.type
_entity.pdbx_description
1 polymer ?
#
loop_
_entity_poly.entity_id
_entity_poly.type
_entity_poly.pdbx_seq_one_letter_code
_entity_poly.pdbx_strand_id
1 'polypeptide(L)'
;MYDPDGLAGSKATSSQALSLASSGSAGMPAALASDPLVSWILASQQGSKTRQRSGTSASRSQGSSGGSQMQAWEKAWSELKLQRVVGSGSYGKVYLAHWGTIPVAVKVLLVPGTAGANLAAPGAAQEALELALPPSALAQLEAEAGLLASLRHPCCVNFFGLTRNPPALVTEYCSRGSVAELLDRARAEPAVAAELTWRRRLGMLLDAAEGMVYLHGHKPSPIIHRDFKTPNLLVDEGWRTKA
;
A
#
# COMPACT_ATOMS: atom_id res chain seq x y z
N MET A 1 -38.66 -65.51 -0.67
CA MET A 1 -38.12 -66.20 0.51
C MET A 1 -37.37 -65.12 1.29
N TYR A 2 -37.99 -64.65 2.37
CA TYR A 2 -37.39 -63.78 3.41
C TYR A 2 -36.64 -62.51 2.95
N ASP A 3 -37.37 -61.39 2.90
CA ASP A 3 -36.96 -60.17 3.63
C ASP A 3 -37.09 -60.50 5.12
N PRO A 4 -36.29 -59.93 6.05
CA PRO A 4 -36.75 -58.64 6.57
C PRO A 4 -35.71 -57.76 7.31
N ASP A 5 -36.23 -56.60 7.67
CA ASP A 5 -35.88 -55.75 8.81
C ASP A 5 -34.57 -54.94 8.73
N GLY A 6 -34.60 -53.63 8.88
CA GLY A 6 -35.71 -52.80 9.29
C GLY A 6 -35.21 -51.48 9.86
N LEU A 7 -36.06 -50.47 9.69
CA LEU A 7 -36.39 -49.41 10.64
C LEU A 7 -35.24 -48.60 11.25
N ALA A 8 -35.10 -47.34 10.86
CA ALA A 8 -35.88 -46.20 11.35
C ALA A 8 -35.14 -45.47 12.49
N GLY A 9 -35.33 -44.14 12.55
CA GLY A 9 -35.17 -43.41 13.80
C GLY A 9 -34.31 -42.16 13.75
N SER A 10 -34.91 -41.10 13.22
CA SER A 10 -34.94 -39.76 13.83
C SER A 10 -34.60 -39.72 15.34
N LYS A 11 -33.74 -38.76 15.76
CA LYS A 11 -34.10 -37.67 16.70
C LYS A 11 -32.89 -36.88 17.23
N ALA A 12 -33.17 -35.58 17.45
CA ALA A 12 -32.72 -34.70 18.54
C ALA A 12 -31.23 -34.30 18.63
N THR A 13 -30.85 -33.04 18.36
CA THR A 13 -30.90 -31.85 19.25
C THR A 13 -30.18 -32.01 20.60
N SER A 14 -29.08 -31.28 20.78
CA SER A 14 -28.61 -30.59 22.00
C SER A 14 -27.29 -29.88 21.64
N SER A 15 -27.24 -28.56 21.45
CA SER A 15 -27.18 -27.49 22.46
C SER A 15 -26.02 -27.60 23.45
N GLN A 16 -25.28 -26.47 23.55
CA GLN A 16 -24.25 -26.07 24.54
C GLN A 16 -22.81 -26.53 24.21
N ALA A 17 -21.76 -25.69 24.32
CA ALA A 17 -21.60 -24.53 25.18
C ALA A 17 -20.77 -23.40 24.53
N LEU A 18 -21.22 -22.17 24.77
CA LEU A 18 -20.41 -20.96 24.79
C LEU A 18 -19.27 -21.14 25.80
N SER A 19 -18.03 -21.02 25.33
CA SER A 19 -16.88 -20.71 26.18
C SER A 19 -16.39 -19.32 25.83
N LEU A 20 -16.83 -18.35 26.64
CA LEU A 20 -16.15 -17.07 26.80
C LEU A 20 -14.86 -17.35 27.56
N ALA A 21 -13.73 -17.35 26.85
CA ALA A 21 -12.42 -17.16 27.44
C ALA A 21 -11.83 -15.85 26.90
N SER A 22 -11.45 -15.03 27.86
CA SER A 22 -11.04 -13.64 27.80
C SER A 22 -9.66 -13.42 27.18
N SER A 23 -9.54 -12.23 26.58
CA SER A 23 -8.37 -11.33 26.58
C SER A 23 -7.05 -11.82 25.98
N GLY A 24 -6.58 -11.10 24.95
CA GLY A 24 -5.14 -10.91 24.76
C GLY A 24 -4.67 -10.95 23.31
N SER A 25 -4.55 -9.77 22.71
CA SER A 25 -4.01 -9.49 21.38
C SER A 25 -4.88 -9.97 20.21
N ALA A 26 -5.55 -9.00 19.56
CA ALA A 26 -5.93 -9.18 18.16
C ALA A 26 -4.63 -9.33 17.36
N GLY A 27 -4.20 -10.57 17.15
CA GLY A 27 -3.11 -10.89 16.25
C GLY A 27 -3.45 -10.35 14.86
N MET A 28 -2.52 -9.58 14.29
CA MET A 28 -2.68 -8.99 12.97
C MET A 28 -2.89 -10.09 11.92
N PRO A 29 -3.80 -9.90 10.93
CA PRO A 29 -3.87 -10.78 9.77
C PRO A 29 -2.50 -10.83 9.08
N ALA A 30 -1.99 -12.03 8.81
CA ALA A 30 -0.67 -12.24 8.21
C ALA A 30 -0.44 -11.48 6.89
N ALA A 31 -1.52 -11.14 6.17
CA ALA A 31 -1.49 -10.37 4.93
C ALA A 31 -1.17 -8.87 5.10
N LEU A 32 -1.34 -8.29 6.31
CA LEU A 32 -1.00 -6.89 6.61
C LEU A 32 0.45 -6.73 7.10
N ALA A 33 1.07 -7.81 7.56
CA ALA A 33 2.49 -7.83 7.96
C ALA A 33 3.45 -7.86 6.75
N SER A 34 2.94 -8.23 5.57
CA SER A 34 3.70 -8.31 4.33
C SER A 34 3.70 -7.00 3.52
N ASP A 35 2.94 -5.96 3.93
CA ASP A 35 2.99 -4.67 3.23
C ASP A 35 4.39 -4.07 3.46
N PRO A 36 5.15 -3.77 2.40
CA PRO A 36 6.51 -3.27 2.55
C PRO A 36 6.58 -1.95 3.34
N LEU A 37 5.54 -1.13 3.27
CA LEU A 37 5.44 0.15 3.97
C LEU A 37 4.85 -0.01 5.38
N VAL A 38 3.92 -0.95 5.60
CA VAL A 38 3.41 -1.27 6.97
C VAL A 38 4.46 -2.00 7.81
N SER A 39 5.24 -2.91 7.21
CA SER A 39 6.39 -3.56 7.87
C SER A 39 7.42 -2.52 8.34
N TRP A 40 7.62 -1.46 7.55
CA TRP A 40 8.49 -0.32 7.88
C TRP A 40 7.92 0.55 9.03
N ILE A 41 6.63 0.90 9.00
CA ILE A 41 5.94 1.63 10.10
C ILE A 41 6.06 0.87 11.44
N LEU A 42 5.94 -0.45 11.42
CA LEU A 42 6.05 -1.27 12.63
C LEU A 42 7.48 -1.30 13.19
N ALA A 43 8.50 -1.19 12.34
CA ALA A 43 9.88 -1.14 12.79
C ALA A 43 10.33 0.26 13.25
N SER A 44 9.72 1.33 12.73
CA SER A 44 10.01 2.69 13.22
C SER A 44 9.46 2.93 14.63
N GLN A 45 8.39 2.24 15.04
CA GLN A 45 7.83 2.33 16.40
C GLN A 45 8.65 1.57 17.47
N GLN A 46 9.46 0.57 17.08
CA GLN A 46 10.28 -0.20 18.03
C GLN A 46 11.59 0.50 18.41
N GLY A 47 11.96 1.60 17.74
CA GLY A 47 13.16 2.39 18.04
C GLY A 47 13.04 3.32 19.25
N SER A 48 11.84 3.53 19.79
CA SER A 48 11.58 4.45 20.90
C SER A 48 11.78 3.79 22.27
N LYS A 49 12.98 3.22 22.52
CA LYS A 49 13.47 2.95 23.88
C LYS A 49 14.93 3.38 23.98
N THR A 50 15.16 4.69 24.07
CA THR A 50 16.48 5.23 24.40
C THR A 50 16.69 5.20 25.91
N ARG A 51 17.83 4.64 26.31
CA ARG A 51 18.44 4.69 27.64
C ARG A 51 18.37 6.10 28.23
N GLN A 52 17.77 6.23 29.42
CA GLN A 52 17.85 7.43 30.24
C GLN A 52 19.32 7.67 30.65
N ARG A 53 19.84 8.86 30.34
CA ARG A 53 20.86 9.53 31.16
C ARG A 53 20.33 10.90 31.55
N SER A 54 20.41 11.14 32.84
CA SER A 54 20.03 12.35 33.56
C SER A 54 20.86 13.56 33.11
N GLY A 55 20.18 14.69 32.93
CA GLY A 55 20.76 16.02 32.70
C GLY A 55 19.67 17.07 32.78
N THR A 56 19.94 18.16 33.49
CA THR A 56 19.00 19.09 34.14
C THR A 56 18.40 20.18 33.24
N SER A 57 17.10 20.42 33.44
CA SER A 57 16.28 21.65 33.30
C SER A 57 16.70 22.78 32.34
N ALA A 58 15.80 23.09 31.39
CA ALA A 58 15.45 24.47 31.02
C ALA A 58 13.99 24.50 30.53
N SER A 59 13.18 25.37 31.14
CA SER A 59 11.79 25.62 30.79
C SER A 59 11.70 26.41 29.49
N ARG A 60 10.84 25.97 28.55
CA ARG A 60 10.28 26.85 27.52
C ARG A 60 8.92 26.34 27.05
N SER A 61 8.07 27.31 26.82
CA SER A 61 6.62 27.29 26.73
C SER A 61 6.06 26.42 25.60
N GLN A 62 4.91 25.83 25.91
CA GLN A 62 3.99 25.16 25.01
C GLN A 62 3.68 26.00 23.76
N GLY A 63 3.71 25.34 22.61
CA GLY A 63 3.06 25.75 21.37
C GLY A 63 2.52 24.48 20.70
N SER A 64 1.23 24.21 20.90
CA SER A 64 0.51 23.14 20.22
C SER A 64 0.32 23.51 18.75
N SER A 65 1.01 22.81 17.84
CA SER A 65 0.85 22.96 16.39
C SER A 65 0.90 21.61 15.67
N GLY A 66 0.20 20.61 16.21
CA GLY A 66 0.15 19.26 15.62
C GLY A 66 -0.88 19.07 14.50
N GLY A 67 -1.73 20.07 14.23
CA GLY A 67 -2.90 19.89 13.34
C GLY A 67 -2.76 20.36 11.89
N SER A 68 -1.66 21.04 11.53
CA SER A 68 -1.62 21.85 10.29
C SER A 68 -0.92 21.20 9.09
N GLN A 69 -0.09 20.17 9.26
CA GLN A 69 0.60 19.55 8.11
C GLN A 69 -0.27 18.58 7.30
N MET A 70 -1.25 17.93 7.93
CA MET A 70 -2.03 16.87 7.26
C MET A 70 -3.04 17.38 6.22
N GLN A 71 -3.49 18.63 6.31
CA GLN A 71 -4.37 19.23 5.30
C GLN A 71 -3.65 19.55 3.98
N ALA A 72 -2.31 19.64 3.98
CA ALA A 72 -1.55 20.08 2.82
C ALA A 72 -1.58 19.09 1.64
N TRP A 73 -1.84 17.81 1.90
CA TRP A 73 -1.78 16.74 0.89
C TRP A 73 -3.12 16.06 0.65
N GLU A 74 -4.19 16.53 1.28
CA GLU A 74 -5.52 15.96 1.07
C GLU A 74 -6.04 16.39 -0.32
N LYS A 75 -6.55 15.41 -1.06
CA LYS A 75 -7.19 15.61 -2.37
C LYS A 75 -8.67 15.33 -2.25
N ALA A 76 -9.48 16.14 -2.94
CA ALA A 76 -10.89 15.84 -3.07
C ALA A 76 -11.07 14.68 -4.04
N TRP A 77 -11.79 13.63 -3.62
CA TRP A 77 -12.04 12.46 -4.47
C TRP A 77 -12.70 12.83 -5.80
N SER A 78 -13.57 13.85 -5.80
CA SER A 78 -14.24 14.37 -7.00
C SER A 78 -13.29 14.95 -8.05
N GLU A 79 -12.06 15.32 -7.68
CA GLU A 79 -11.05 15.80 -8.62
C GLU A 79 -10.33 14.65 -9.36
N LEU A 80 -10.43 13.43 -8.86
CA LEU A 80 -9.77 12.25 -9.41
C LEU A 80 -10.71 11.52 -10.36
N LYS A 81 -10.44 11.61 -11.67
CA LYS A 81 -11.19 10.90 -12.70
C LYS A 81 -10.56 9.52 -12.93
N LEU A 82 -11.05 8.51 -12.21
CA LEU A 82 -10.60 7.13 -12.39
C LEU A 82 -10.85 6.64 -13.82
N GLN A 83 -9.94 5.83 -14.36
CA GLN A 83 -10.05 5.22 -15.68
C GLN A 83 -10.09 3.70 -15.60
N ARG A 84 -8.92 3.05 -15.50
CA ARG A 84 -8.79 1.59 -15.51
C ARG A 84 -7.94 1.11 -14.36
N VAL A 85 -8.17 -0.13 -13.93
CA VAL A 85 -7.27 -0.82 -12.98
C VAL A 85 -5.95 -1.09 -13.69
N VAL A 86 -4.85 -0.74 -13.03
CA VAL A 86 -3.47 -0.98 -13.50
C VAL A 86 -2.71 -1.93 -12.58
N GLY A 87 -3.22 -2.18 -11.37
CA GLY A 87 -2.65 -3.16 -10.46
C GLY A 87 -3.67 -3.61 -9.42
N SER A 88 -3.54 -4.84 -8.95
CA SER A 88 -4.34 -5.39 -7.86
C SER A 88 -3.43 -6.20 -6.95
N GLY A 89 -3.55 -5.97 -5.64
CA GLY A 89 -2.80 -6.73 -4.64
C GLY A 89 -3.58 -6.88 -3.35
N SER A 90 -2.96 -7.50 -2.36
CA SER A 90 -3.51 -7.68 -1.02
C SER A 90 -3.86 -6.34 -0.33
N TYR A 91 -3.20 -5.26 -0.74
CA TYR A 91 -3.35 -3.92 -0.16
C TYR A 91 -4.45 -3.08 -0.84
N GLY A 92 -5.04 -3.60 -1.92
CA GLY A 92 -6.11 -2.94 -2.64
C GLY A 92 -5.88 -2.86 -4.13
N LYS A 93 -6.52 -1.89 -4.77
CA LYS A 93 -6.50 -1.70 -6.22
C LYS A 93 -5.85 -0.39 -6.59
N VAL A 94 -4.97 -0.46 -7.58
CA VAL A 94 -4.34 0.72 -8.18
C VAL A 94 -5.06 1.02 -9.48
N TYR A 95 -5.57 2.25 -9.59
CA TYR A 95 -6.22 2.76 -10.78
C TYR A 95 -5.31 3.78 -11.46
N LEU A 96 -5.26 3.75 -12.79
CA LEU A 96 -4.91 4.94 -13.54
C LEU A 96 -6.08 5.92 -13.42
N ALA A 97 -5.78 7.16 -13.08
CA ALA A 97 -6.74 8.25 -13.02
C ALA A 97 -6.13 9.53 -13.61
N HIS A 98 -6.96 10.55 -13.77
CA HIS A 98 -6.51 11.90 -14.10
C HIS A 98 -6.86 12.86 -12.96
N TRP A 99 -5.87 13.61 -12.49
CA TRP A 99 -6.07 14.78 -11.64
C TRP A 99 -5.92 16.03 -12.52
N GLY A 100 -7.05 16.59 -12.93
CA GLY A 100 -7.05 17.59 -14.01
C GLY A 100 -6.53 16.98 -15.32
N THR A 101 -5.37 17.45 -15.79
CA THR A 101 -4.67 16.93 -16.98
C THR A 101 -3.51 16.00 -16.65
N ILE A 102 -3.21 15.80 -15.37
CA ILE A 102 -2.04 15.02 -14.93
C ILE A 102 -2.46 13.56 -14.75
N PRO A 103 -1.83 12.60 -15.45
CA PRO A 103 -2.06 11.19 -15.20
C PRO A 103 -1.46 10.79 -13.85
N VAL A 104 -2.25 10.11 -13.02
CA VAL A 104 -1.88 9.70 -11.67
C VAL A 104 -2.24 8.24 -11.42
N ALA A 105 -1.50 7.60 -10.52
CA ALA A 105 -1.86 6.30 -9.96
C ALA A 105 -2.59 6.51 -8.62
N VAL A 106 -3.77 5.91 -8.48
CA VAL A 106 -4.60 5.99 -7.28
C VAL A 106 -4.70 4.61 -6.66
N LYS A 107 -3.95 4.37 -5.57
CA LYS A 107 -4.00 3.13 -4.79
C LYS A 107 -5.11 3.24 -3.77
N VAL A 108 -6.28 2.69 -4.08
CA VAL A 108 -7.43 2.62 -3.16
C VAL A 108 -7.20 1.44 -2.22
N LEU A 109 -7.18 1.73 -0.92
CA LEU A 109 -7.01 0.71 0.12
C LEU A 109 -8.33 -0.03 0.34
N LEU A 110 -8.28 -1.36 0.35
CA LEU A 110 -9.46 -2.19 0.67
C LEU A 110 -9.52 -2.50 2.16
N VAL A 111 -10.72 -2.41 2.73
CA VAL A 111 -10.98 -2.84 4.10
C VAL A 111 -10.87 -4.37 4.19
N PRO A 112 -10.20 -4.94 5.22
CA PRO A 112 -10.20 -6.37 5.45
C PRO A 112 -11.65 -6.89 5.62
N GLY A 113 -12.09 -7.80 4.74
CA GLY A 113 -13.44 -8.37 4.73
C GLY A 113 -14.18 -8.28 3.40
N THR A 114 -13.73 -7.43 2.46
CA THR A 114 -14.30 -7.30 1.11
C THR A 114 -13.46 -8.00 0.02
N ALA A 115 -12.49 -8.81 0.42
CA ALA A 115 -11.53 -9.51 -0.46
C ALA A 115 -12.16 -10.50 -1.47
N GLY A 116 -13.49 -10.69 -1.44
CA GLY A 116 -14.26 -11.49 -2.39
C GLY A 116 -15.22 -10.70 -3.28
N ALA A 117 -15.35 -9.38 -3.12
CA ALA A 117 -16.19 -8.58 -4.00
C ALA A 117 -15.51 -8.45 -5.36
N ASN A 118 -16.25 -8.72 -6.44
CA ASN A 118 -15.74 -8.74 -7.80
C ASN A 118 -15.53 -7.29 -8.29
N LEU A 119 -14.49 -6.64 -7.78
CA LEU A 119 -14.25 -5.20 -7.88
C LEU A 119 -13.76 -4.75 -9.28
N ALA A 120 -13.90 -5.58 -10.33
CA ALA A 120 -13.39 -5.29 -11.68
C ALA A 120 -14.25 -4.26 -12.44
N ALA A 121 -15.48 -4.01 -11.96
CA ALA A 121 -16.38 -3.02 -12.54
C ALA A 121 -16.04 -1.59 -12.07
N PRO A 122 -16.21 -0.55 -12.91
CA PRO A 122 -16.01 0.85 -12.54
C PRO A 122 -16.80 1.33 -11.30
N GLY A 123 -17.87 0.62 -10.91
CA GLY A 123 -18.67 0.90 -9.69
C GLY A 123 -18.10 0.31 -8.40
N ALA A 124 -17.08 -0.55 -8.46
CA ALA A 124 -16.46 -1.20 -7.32
C ALA A 124 -15.71 -0.23 -6.39
N ALA A 125 -15.12 0.82 -6.96
CA ALA A 125 -14.52 1.90 -6.18
C ALA A 125 -15.60 2.70 -5.41
N GLN A 126 -16.84 2.73 -5.94
CA GLN A 126 -18.00 3.31 -5.28
C GLN A 126 -18.56 2.40 -4.17
N GLU A 127 -18.46 1.07 -4.28
CA GLU A 127 -18.83 0.16 -3.17
C GLU A 127 -17.78 0.19 -2.03
N ALA A 128 -16.50 0.33 -2.36
CA ALA A 128 -15.46 0.60 -1.35
C ALA A 128 -15.65 1.95 -0.62
N LEU A 129 -16.45 2.86 -1.19
CA LEU A 129 -16.79 4.19 -0.65
C LEU A 129 -17.66 4.13 0.61
N GLU A 130 -18.45 3.07 0.80
CA GLU A 130 -19.41 2.99 1.92
C GLU A 130 -18.82 2.39 3.20
N LEU A 131 -17.68 1.71 3.13
CA LEU A 131 -17.09 1.07 4.29
C LEU A 131 -15.99 1.95 4.89
N ALA A 132 -16.31 2.64 5.98
CA ALA A 132 -15.32 3.37 6.76
C ALA A 132 -14.18 2.42 7.16
N LEU A 133 -12.93 2.78 6.80
CA LEU A 133 -11.77 2.05 7.29
C LEU A 133 -11.76 2.05 8.83
N PRO A 134 -11.31 0.97 9.47
CA PRO A 134 -11.02 1.01 10.90
C PRO A 134 -10.01 2.14 11.17
N PRO A 135 -10.12 2.87 12.29
CA PRO A 135 -9.23 4.00 12.61
C PRO A 135 -7.74 3.66 12.51
N SER A 136 -7.36 2.40 12.78
CA SER A 136 -5.99 1.90 12.63
C SER A 136 -5.50 1.91 11.19
N ALA A 137 -6.34 1.60 10.21
CA ALA A 137 -5.97 1.58 8.80
C ALA A 137 -5.87 2.98 8.20
N LEU A 138 -6.71 3.92 8.66
CA LEU A 138 -6.56 5.33 8.29
C LEU A 138 -5.25 5.93 8.84
N ALA A 139 -4.89 5.62 10.09
CA ALA A 139 -3.62 6.05 10.67
C ALA A 139 -2.40 5.48 9.91
N GLN A 140 -2.50 4.23 9.41
CA GLN A 140 -1.47 3.64 8.56
C GLN A 140 -1.34 4.35 7.21
N LEU A 141 -2.48 4.66 6.57
CA LEU A 141 -2.50 5.45 5.32
C LEU A 141 -1.83 6.82 5.53
N GLU A 142 -2.17 7.52 6.61
CA GLU A 142 -1.58 8.82 6.92
C GLU A 142 -0.07 8.72 7.21
N ALA A 143 0.37 7.67 7.89
CA ALA A 143 1.79 7.41 8.13
C ALA A 143 2.53 7.10 6.81
N GLU A 144 1.94 6.30 5.92
CA GLU A 144 2.48 5.99 4.58
C GLU A 144 2.59 7.28 3.74
N ALA A 145 1.54 8.09 3.72
CA ALA A 145 1.53 9.39 3.06
C ALA A 145 2.59 10.35 3.62
N GLY A 146 2.76 10.40 4.94
CA GLY A 146 3.78 11.22 5.59
C GLY A 146 5.20 10.83 5.16
N LEU A 147 5.49 9.53 5.05
CA LEU A 147 6.76 9.06 4.50
C LEU A 147 6.92 9.50 3.04
N LEU A 148 5.96 9.15 2.18
CA LEU A 148 6.02 9.44 0.75
C LEU A 148 6.12 10.95 0.46
N ALA A 149 5.48 11.79 1.28
CA ALA A 149 5.61 13.24 1.21
C ALA A 149 7.03 13.74 1.52
N SER A 150 7.80 13.01 2.33
CA SER A 150 9.20 13.33 2.66
C SER A 150 10.19 12.95 1.57
N LEU A 151 9.79 12.11 0.59
CA LEU A 151 10.65 11.63 -0.47
C LEU A 151 10.62 12.59 -1.67
N ARG A 152 11.80 13.04 -2.08
CA ARG A 152 12.03 13.95 -3.21
C ARG A 152 13.30 13.52 -3.94
N HIS A 153 13.13 12.63 -4.91
CA HIS A 153 14.23 12.11 -5.72
C HIS A 153 13.69 11.63 -7.08
N PRO A 154 14.40 11.84 -8.20
CA PRO A 154 13.91 11.43 -9.53
C PRO A 154 13.64 9.93 -9.64
N CYS A 155 14.40 9.10 -8.93
CA CYS A 155 14.28 7.63 -8.92
C CYS A 155 13.42 7.10 -7.75
N CYS A 156 12.64 7.97 -7.11
CA CYS A 156 11.56 7.59 -6.21
C CYS A 156 10.23 8.02 -6.82
N VAL A 157 9.17 7.27 -6.55
CA VAL A 157 7.83 7.63 -7.01
C VAL A 157 7.36 8.95 -6.36
N ASN A 158 6.98 9.92 -7.18
CA ASN A 158 6.44 11.20 -6.74
C ASN A 158 5.07 11.03 -6.10
N PHE A 159 4.95 11.57 -4.89
CA PHE A 159 3.71 11.62 -4.13
C PHE A 159 2.97 12.94 -4.35
N PHE A 160 1.68 12.84 -4.66
CA PHE A 160 0.82 14.01 -4.89
C PHE A 160 -0.18 14.23 -3.77
N GLY A 161 -0.60 13.19 -3.06
CA GLY A 161 -1.52 13.34 -1.94
C GLY A 161 -2.23 12.06 -1.54
N LEU A 162 -3.20 12.21 -0.64
CA LEU A 162 -4.09 11.13 -0.21
C LEU A 162 -5.55 11.59 -0.26
N THR A 163 -6.46 10.64 -0.30
CA THR A 163 -7.89 10.86 -0.06
C THR A 163 -8.27 10.08 1.20
N ARG A 164 -9.14 10.63 2.04
CA ARG A 164 -9.62 9.94 3.26
C ARG A 164 -10.88 9.12 3.01
N ASN A 165 -11.72 9.59 2.09
CA ASN A 165 -12.96 8.94 1.72
C ASN A 165 -13.20 9.04 0.19
N PRO A 166 -13.03 7.93 -0.57
CA PRO A 166 -12.49 6.66 -0.12
C PRO A 166 -11.00 6.82 0.22
N PRO A 167 -10.44 5.95 1.07
CA PRO A 167 -9.05 6.02 1.48
C PRO A 167 -8.11 5.58 0.34
N ALA A 168 -7.28 6.49 -0.14
CA ALA A 168 -6.35 6.20 -1.23
C ALA A 168 -5.07 7.05 -1.18
N LEU A 169 -4.01 6.54 -1.80
CA LEU A 169 -2.79 7.29 -2.11
C LEU A 169 -2.77 7.68 -3.57
N VAL A 170 -2.33 8.90 -3.83
CA VAL A 170 -2.19 9.49 -5.17
C VAL A 170 -0.72 9.74 -5.45
N THR A 171 -0.18 9.04 -6.44
CA THR A 171 1.20 9.15 -6.89
C THR A 171 1.28 9.40 -8.39
N GLU A 172 2.47 9.68 -8.91
CA GLU A 172 2.69 9.70 -10.35
C GLU A 172 2.35 8.35 -11.00
N TYR A 173 1.88 8.41 -12.24
CA TYR A 173 1.63 7.23 -13.05
C TYR A 173 2.87 6.84 -13.87
N CYS A 174 3.38 5.64 -13.61
CA CYS A 174 4.47 5.05 -14.38
C CYS A 174 3.90 4.21 -15.54
N SER A 175 3.88 4.79 -16.74
CA SER A 175 3.13 4.25 -17.88
C SER A 175 3.65 2.93 -18.46
N ARG A 176 4.90 2.55 -18.14
CA ARG A 176 5.50 1.28 -18.61
C ARG A 176 5.32 0.13 -17.62
N GLY A 177 4.61 0.36 -16.50
CA GLY A 177 4.34 -0.65 -15.49
C GLY A 177 5.57 -0.98 -14.66
N SER A 178 5.58 -2.16 -14.06
CA SER A 178 6.73 -2.64 -13.28
C SER A 178 7.83 -3.19 -14.19
N VAL A 179 9.07 -3.26 -13.68
CA VAL A 179 10.18 -3.93 -14.35
C VAL A 179 9.85 -5.40 -14.60
N ALA A 180 9.15 -6.06 -13.67
CA ALA A 180 8.72 -7.45 -13.85
C ALA A 180 7.78 -7.59 -15.07
N GLU A 181 6.72 -6.80 -15.13
CA GLU A 181 5.78 -6.80 -16.26
C GLU A 181 6.47 -6.47 -17.58
N LEU A 182 7.40 -5.52 -17.56
CA LEU A 182 8.14 -5.11 -18.75
C LEU A 182 9.06 -6.22 -19.27
N LEU A 183 9.69 -6.97 -18.37
CA LEU A 183 10.50 -8.14 -18.71
C LEU A 183 9.64 -9.29 -19.25
N ASP A 184 8.48 -9.56 -18.64
CA ASP A 184 7.57 -10.59 -19.10
C ASP A 184 7.02 -10.27 -20.49
N ARG A 185 6.62 -9.02 -20.72
CA ARG A 185 6.21 -8.54 -22.05
C ARG A 185 7.32 -8.65 -23.06
N ALA A 186 8.57 -8.33 -22.69
CA ALA A 186 9.70 -8.49 -23.60
C ALA A 186 10.00 -9.94 -23.97
N ARG A 187 9.61 -10.93 -23.15
CA ARG A 187 9.72 -12.35 -23.52
C ARG A 187 8.65 -12.76 -24.54
N ALA A 188 7.47 -12.14 -24.47
CA ALA A 188 6.33 -12.46 -25.34
C ALA A 188 6.29 -11.64 -26.63
N GLU A 189 6.74 -10.38 -26.58
CA GLU A 189 6.59 -9.38 -27.64
C GLU A 189 7.97 -8.91 -28.16
N PRO A 190 8.39 -9.32 -29.37
CA PRO A 190 9.70 -8.93 -29.93
C PRO A 190 9.92 -7.42 -30.04
N ALA A 191 8.85 -6.64 -30.26
CA ALA A 191 8.92 -5.18 -30.32
C ALA A 191 9.36 -4.58 -28.97
N VAL A 192 8.79 -5.05 -27.85
CA VAL A 192 9.17 -4.63 -26.50
C VAL A 192 10.60 -5.09 -26.19
N ALA A 193 10.98 -6.30 -26.63
CA ALA A 193 12.35 -6.80 -26.48
C ALA A 193 13.38 -5.90 -27.18
N ALA A 194 13.07 -5.43 -28.40
CA ALA A 194 13.90 -4.51 -29.16
C ALA A 194 14.02 -3.14 -28.49
N GLU A 195 12.95 -2.68 -27.82
CA GLU A 195 13.00 -1.48 -27.00
C GLU A 195 13.90 -1.64 -25.76
N LEU A 196 13.93 -2.81 -25.12
CA LEU A 196 14.79 -3.12 -23.97
C LEU A 196 16.26 -3.39 -24.36
N THR A 197 16.88 -2.41 -25.01
CA THR A 197 18.31 -2.42 -25.32
C THR A 197 19.16 -2.55 -24.06
N TRP A 198 20.38 -3.06 -24.20
CA TRP A 198 21.33 -3.17 -23.10
C TRP A 198 21.55 -1.84 -22.37
N ARG A 199 21.65 -0.74 -23.11
CA ARG A 199 21.79 0.61 -22.56
C ARG A 199 20.62 0.99 -21.65
N ARG A 200 19.38 0.69 -22.04
CA ARG A 200 18.20 0.97 -21.20
C ARG A 200 18.19 0.10 -19.95
N ARG A 201 18.52 -1.20 -20.06
CA ARG A 201 18.60 -2.09 -18.90
C ARG A 201 19.63 -1.61 -17.87
N LEU A 202 20.80 -1.17 -18.32
CA LEU A 202 21.81 -0.57 -17.45
C LEU A 202 21.34 0.74 -16.84
N GLY A 203 20.67 1.61 -17.59
CA GLY A 203 20.06 2.83 -17.07
C GLY A 203 19.04 2.55 -15.98
N MET A 204 18.15 1.57 -16.21
CA MET A 204 17.15 1.15 -15.22
C MET A 204 17.77 0.61 -13.93
N LEU A 205 18.89 -0.13 -14.02
CA LEU A 205 19.63 -0.61 -12.85
C LEU A 205 20.32 0.53 -12.10
N LEU A 206 20.89 1.49 -12.83
CA LEU A 206 21.51 2.67 -12.25
C LEU A 206 20.47 3.52 -11.50
N ASP A 207 19.34 3.82 -12.13
CA ASP A 207 18.24 4.56 -11.50
C ASP A 207 17.76 3.88 -10.21
N ALA A 208 17.59 2.55 -10.24
CA ALA A 208 17.18 1.79 -9.06
C ALA A 208 18.24 1.85 -7.94
N ALA A 209 19.52 1.80 -8.29
CA ALA A 209 20.61 1.96 -7.33
C ALA A 209 20.66 3.38 -6.74
N GLU A 210 20.47 4.42 -7.56
CA GLU A 210 20.39 5.81 -7.10
C GLU A 210 19.23 6.04 -6.14
N GLY A 211 18.05 5.47 -6.44
CA GLY A 211 16.91 5.47 -5.53
C GLY A 211 17.24 4.84 -4.18
N MET A 212 17.93 3.70 -4.17
CA MET A 212 18.36 3.04 -2.93
C MET A 212 19.41 3.84 -2.15
N VAL A 213 20.35 4.49 -2.84
CA VAL A 213 21.32 5.40 -2.21
C VAL A 213 20.59 6.56 -1.53
N TYR A 214 19.60 7.15 -2.20
CA TYR A 214 18.78 8.23 -1.65
C TYR A 214 18.02 7.78 -0.38
N LEU A 215 17.31 6.64 -0.45
CA LEU A 215 16.56 6.10 0.69
C LEU A 215 17.47 5.80 1.89
N HIS A 216 18.60 5.13 1.66
CA HIS A 216 19.56 4.83 2.72
C HIS A 216 20.26 6.09 3.27
N GLY A 217 20.37 7.15 2.47
CA GLY A 217 20.91 8.45 2.87
C GLY A 217 19.95 9.30 3.71
N HIS A 218 18.66 8.93 3.78
CA HIS A 218 17.63 9.69 4.48
C HIS A 218 17.96 9.90 5.98
N LYS A 219 17.54 11.05 6.53
CA LYS A 219 17.81 11.48 7.91
C LYS A 219 16.50 11.86 8.60
N PRO A 220 16.38 11.67 9.93
CA PRO A 220 17.42 11.30 10.89
C PRO A 220 17.83 9.82 10.84
N SER A 221 16.97 8.95 10.30
CA SER A 221 17.22 7.52 10.14
C SER A 221 17.17 7.11 8.66
N PRO A 222 18.11 6.25 8.20
CA PRO A 222 18.04 5.63 6.88
C PRO A 222 16.70 4.92 6.65
N ILE A 223 16.15 5.04 5.43
CA ILE A 223 14.95 4.30 5.02
C ILE A 223 15.39 2.99 4.38
N ILE A 224 14.99 1.86 4.96
CA ILE A 224 15.24 0.53 4.39
C ILE A 224 13.98 0.08 3.65
N HIS A 225 14.07 -0.14 2.34
CA HIS A 225 12.92 -0.47 1.47
C HIS A 225 12.27 -1.84 1.81
N ARG A 226 13.07 -2.84 2.21
CA ARG A 226 12.66 -4.21 2.65
C ARG A 226 12.01 -5.12 1.60
N ASP A 227 11.40 -4.57 0.57
CA ASP A 227 10.81 -5.36 -0.53
C ASP A 227 11.33 -4.91 -1.88
N PHE A 228 12.67 -4.81 -2.00
CA PHE A 228 13.31 -4.34 -3.21
C PHE A 228 13.35 -5.48 -4.25
N LYS A 229 12.40 -5.46 -5.19
CA LYS A 229 12.20 -6.48 -6.22
C LYS A 229 11.58 -5.88 -7.48
N THR A 230 11.74 -6.57 -8.62
CA THR A 230 11.29 -6.06 -9.93
C THR A 230 9.79 -5.74 -10.05
N PRO A 231 8.84 -6.36 -9.31
CA PRO A 231 7.44 -5.91 -9.29
C PRO A 231 7.21 -4.54 -8.64
N ASN A 232 8.10 -4.12 -7.73
CA ASN A 232 7.98 -2.85 -7.01
C ASN A 232 8.81 -1.73 -7.66
N LEU A 233 9.61 -2.05 -8.67
CA LEU A 233 10.32 -1.06 -9.47
C LEU A 233 9.43 -0.66 -10.64
N LEU A 234 8.96 0.57 -10.65
CA LEU A 234 8.09 1.10 -11.70
C LEU A 234 8.91 1.84 -12.77
N VAL A 235 8.43 1.85 -14.01
CA VAL A 235 9.11 2.50 -15.12
C VAL A 235 8.20 3.56 -15.75
N ASP A 236 8.69 4.79 -15.80
CA ASP A 236 7.94 5.91 -16.37
C ASP A 236 8.06 5.98 -17.90
N GLU A 237 7.36 6.95 -18.50
CA GLU A 237 7.37 7.17 -19.94
C GLU A 237 8.78 7.42 -20.49
N GLY A 238 9.61 8.14 -19.71
CA GLY A 238 10.97 8.53 -20.02
C GLY A 238 12.02 7.44 -19.80
N TRP A 239 11.61 6.20 -19.51
CA TRP A 239 12.49 5.05 -19.23
C TRP A 239 13.28 5.18 -17.92
N ARG A 240 12.83 6.01 -16.98
CA ARG A 240 13.41 6.07 -15.64
C ARG A 240 12.76 5.03 -14.75
N THR A 241 13.59 4.27 -14.03
CA THR A 241 13.10 3.37 -12.98
C THR A 241 12.90 4.12 -11.67
N LYS A 242 11.80 3.83 -10.98
CA LYS A 242 11.40 4.45 -9.73
C LYS A 242 11.11 3.37 -8.69
N ALA A 243 11.75 3.50 -7.53
CA ALA A 243 11.48 2.70 -6.33
C ALA A 243 10.44 3.38 -5.43
#